data_AF-A0A377M4H2-F1
#
_entry.id   AF-A0A377M4H2-F1
#
_cell.length_a   1.000
_cell.length_b   1.000
_cell.length_c   1.000
_cell.angle_alpha   90.00
_cell.angle_beta   90.00
_cell.angle_gamma   90.00
#
_symmetry.space_group_name_H-M   'P 1'
#
loop_
_entity.id
_entity.type
_entity.pdbx_description
1 polymer ?
#
loop_
_entity_poly.entity_id
_entity_poly.type
_entity_poly.pdbx_seq_one_letter_code
_entity_poly.pdbx_strand_id
1 'polypeptide(L)'
;MVGQKPELVLAQYHWHIGPQGEVGTREQFASLGIKTWISPADCTDKTVTATSNADGARSTPFSLAEIKHEVTDLAAIFDVPARGEQLNRELTERIQKAQARISAKPLKVVFLVFKQPPEWRSLGGRELRRAWLDKPHAGVKERY
;
A
#
# COMPACT_ATOMS: atom_id res chain seq x y z
N MET A 1 -12.03 12.71 -13.23
CA MET A 1 -11.95 11.25 -13.44
C MET A 1 -13.20 10.72 -14.15
N VAL A 2 -14.41 10.77 -13.56
CA VAL A 2 -15.66 10.34 -14.22
C VAL A 2 -15.92 11.03 -15.58
N GLY A 3 -15.59 12.32 -15.71
CA GLY A 3 -15.75 13.05 -16.98
C GLY A 3 -14.95 12.48 -18.17
N GLN A 4 -13.94 11.65 -17.90
CA GLN A 4 -13.18 10.94 -18.95
C GLN A 4 -13.85 9.62 -19.37
N LYS A 5 -14.99 9.25 -18.76
CA LYS A 5 -15.77 8.04 -19.05
C LYS A 5 -14.91 6.76 -19.08
N PRO A 6 -14.14 6.46 -18.02
CA PRO A 6 -13.34 5.24 -17.98
C PRO A 6 -14.25 4.00 -17.89
N GLU A 7 -13.82 2.89 -18.49
CA GLU A 7 -14.51 1.61 -18.36
C GLU A 7 -14.18 0.91 -17.02
N LEU A 8 -13.02 1.22 -16.46
CA LEU A 8 -12.50 0.63 -15.23
C LEU A 8 -11.70 1.66 -14.42
N VAL A 9 -11.94 1.70 -13.12
CA VAL A 9 -11.11 2.42 -12.14
C VAL A 9 -10.37 1.40 -11.28
N LEU A 10 -9.04 1.46 -11.31
CA LEU A 10 -8.16 0.72 -10.42
C LEU A 10 -7.81 1.60 -9.22
N ALA A 11 -8.03 1.11 -8.00
CA ALA A 11 -7.63 1.80 -6.79
C ALA A 11 -6.65 0.95 -5.99
N GLN A 12 -5.52 1.56 -5.62
CA GLN A 12 -4.57 0.94 -4.71
C GLN A 12 -5.17 0.80 -3.30
N TYR A 13 -5.94 1.77 -2.84
CA TYR A 13 -6.43 1.82 -1.47
C TYR A 13 -7.95 1.70 -1.40
N HIS A 14 -8.43 0.90 -0.45
CA HIS A 14 -9.83 0.62 -0.26
C HIS A 14 -10.63 1.88 0.05
N TRP A 15 -10.12 2.79 0.90
CA TRP A 15 -10.81 4.03 1.27
C TRP A 15 -11.13 4.99 0.10
N HIS A 16 -10.42 4.92 -1.03
CA HIS A 16 -10.70 5.79 -2.17
C HIS A 16 -12.04 5.46 -2.81
N ILE A 17 -12.32 4.16 -3.00
CA ILE A 17 -13.50 3.70 -3.74
C ILE A 17 -14.39 2.68 -3.02
N GLY A 18 -14.05 2.35 -1.78
CA GLY A 18 -14.85 1.55 -0.84
C GLY A 18 -15.93 2.39 -0.14
N PRO A 19 -16.46 1.93 1.00
CA PRO A 19 -17.57 2.59 1.69
C PRO A 19 -17.29 4.04 2.12
N GLN A 20 -16.03 4.38 2.41
CA GLN A 20 -15.63 5.75 2.74
C GLN A 20 -15.76 6.70 1.54
N GLY A 21 -15.52 6.17 0.32
CA GLY A 21 -15.77 6.86 -0.93
C GLY A 21 -15.11 8.23 -1.06
N GLU A 22 -13.85 8.41 -0.61
CA GLU A 22 -13.14 9.70 -0.71
C GLU A 22 -13.14 10.24 -2.14
N VAL A 23 -13.06 9.34 -3.12
CA VAL A 23 -13.21 9.65 -4.55
C VAL A 23 -14.62 9.33 -5.05
N GLY A 24 -15.24 8.28 -4.51
CA GLY A 24 -16.63 7.87 -4.77
C GLY A 24 -16.84 6.39 -4.46
N THR A 25 -18.04 5.94 -4.13
CA THR A 25 -18.27 4.52 -3.76
C THR A 25 -18.36 3.61 -4.99
N ARG A 26 -18.19 2.29 -4.80
CA ARG A 26 -18.35 1.30 -5.87
C ARG A 26 -19.74 1.36 -6.50
N GLU A 27 -20.78 1.62 -5.72
CA GLU A 27 -22.16 1.75 -6.16
C GLU A 27 -22.34 2.99 -7.05
N GLN A 28 -21.69 4.11 -6.69
CA GLN A 28 -21.69 5.32 -7.52
C GLN A 28 -21.03 5.06 -8.88
N PHE A 29 -19.88 4.38 -8.91
CA PHE A 29 -19.24 3.98 -10.18
C PHE A 29 -20.11 3.01 -10.99
N ALA A 30 -20.69 2.01 -10.33
CA ALA A 30 -21.58 1.03 -10.98
C ALA A 30 -22.81 1.70 -11.60
N SER A 31 -23.38 2.73 -10.96
CA SER A 31 -24.52 3.50 -11.50
C SER A 31 -24.19 4.23 -12.80
N LEU A 32 -22.90 4.45 -13.07
CA LEU A 32 -22.37 5.07 -14.28
C LEU A 32 -21.85 4.04 -15.29
N GLY A 33 -22.01 2.73 -15.02
CA GLY A 33 -21.46 1.66 -15.85
C GLY A 33 -19.95 1.48 -15.74
N ILE A 34 -19.30 2.11 -14.75
CA ILE A 34 -17.85 2.09 -14.55
C ILE A 34 -17.49 0.93 -13.62
N LYS A 35 -16.64 0.01 -14.07
CA LYS A 35 -16.15 -1.09 -13.23
C LYS A 35 -15.13 -0.57 -12.22
N THR A 36 -15.02 -1.24 -11.10
CA THR A 36 -14.05 -0.92 -10.05
C THR A 36 -13.27 -2.15 -9.64
N TRP A 37 -11.98 -1.96 -9.42
CA TRP A 37 -11.08 -2.97 -8.87
C TRP A 37 -10.21 -2.32 -7.79
N ILE A 38 -10.02 -3.03 -6.68
CA ILE A 38 -9.22 -2.57 -5.54
C ILE A 38 -8.08 -3.57 -5.34
N SER A 39 -6.87 -3.08 -5.11
CA SER A 39 -5.71 -3.92 -4.86
C SER A 39 -5.94 -4.89 -3.69
N PRO A 40 -5.76 -6.22 -3.90
CA PRO A 40 -5.73 -7.21 -2.82
C PRO A 40 -4.69 -6.88 -1.74
N ALA A 41 -3.59 -6.23 -2.12
CA ALA A 41 -2.55 -5.79 -1.19
C ALA A 41 -3.02 -4.71 -0.20
N ASP A 42 -4.18 -4.09 -0.42
CA ASP A 42 -4.85 -3.23 0.56
C ASP A 42 -6.17 -3.83 1.07
N CYS A 43 -6.85 -4.66 0.28
CA CYS A 43 -8.20 -5.14 0.62
C CYS A 43 -8.21 -6.44 1.44
N THR A 44 -7.29 -7.37 1.19
CA THR A 44 -7.31 -8.72 1.80
C THR A 44 -6.77 -8.68 3.22
N ASP A 45 -7.49 -9.33 4.16
CA ASP A 45 -7.11 -9.49 5.58
C ASP A 45 -6.79 -8.17 6.29
N LYS A 46 -7.48 -7.09 5.91
CA LYS A 46 -7.25 -5.74 6.46
C LYS A 46 -8.57 -5.06 6.79
N THR A 47 -8.69 -4.55 8.02
CA THR A 47 -9.89 -3.83 8.49
C THR A 47 -9.51 -2.66 9.38
N VAL A 48 -10.25 -1.56 9.30
CA VAL A 48 -10.15 -0.47 10.30
C VAL A 48 -10.92 -0.89 11.55
N THR A 49 -10.22 -1.01 12.68
CA THR A 49 -10.78 -1.36 13.98
C THR A 49 -10.67 -0.17 14.94
N ALA A 50 -11.36 -0.24 16.09
CA ALA A 50 -11.27 0.80 17.12
C ALA A 50 -9.84 1.00 17.67
N THR A 51 -8.96 0.02 17.49
CA THR A 51 -7.57 0.04 17.99
C THR A 51 -6.53 0.22 16.88
N SER A 52 -6.94 0.20 15.60
CA SER A 52 -6.03 0.46 14.48
C SER A 52 -5.91 1.96 14.20
N ASN A 53 -4.84 2.36 13.49
CA ASN A 53 -4.78 3.69 12.90
C ASN A 53 -5.69 3.76 11.64
N ALA A 54 -5.64 4.88 10.91
CA ALA A 54 -6.39 5.05 9.67
C ALA A 54 -5.95 4.08 8.56
N ASP A 55 -4.73 3.54 8.66
CA ASP A 55 -4.23 2.50 7.75
C ASP A 55 -4.80 1.12 8.08
N GLY A 56 -5.65 0.97 9.11
CA GLY A 56 -6.23 -0.32 9.49
C GLY A 56 -5.25 -1.29 10.14
N ALA A 57 -5.79 -2.43 10.57
CA ALA A 57 -5.02 -3.56 11.11
C ALA A 57 -5.19 -4.76 10.18
N ARG A 58 -4.10 -5.52 10.02
CA ARG A 58 -4.14 -6.79 9.29
C ARG A 58 -4.37 -7.96 10.23
N SER A 59 -5.31 -8.85 9.90
CA SER A 59 -5.54 -10.10 10.64
C SER A 59 -4.46 -11.15 10.33
N THR A 60 -3.93 -11.12 9.11
CA THR A 60 -2.82 -11.96 8.65
C THR A 60 -1.65 -11.08 8.24
N PRO A 61 -0.39 -11.41 8.59
CA PRO A 61 0.77 -10.70 8.09
C PRO A 61 0.78 -10.63 6.57
N PHE A 62 1.21 -9.48 6.03
CA PHE A 62 1.30 -9.29 4.59
C PHE A 62 2.26 -10.31 3.96
N SER A 63 1.89 -10.82 2.79
CA SER A 63 2.67 -11.78 2.01
C SER A 63 2.91 -11.27 0.60
N LEU A 64 4.09 -11.58 0.05
CA LEU A 64 4.39 -11.35 -1.38
C LEU A 64 3.46 -12.16 -2.31
N ALA A 65 2.69 -13.11 -1.76
CA ALA A 65 1.59 -13.74 -2.48
C ALA A 65 0.55 -12.74 -2.98
N GLU A 66 0.19 -11.71 -2.18
CA GLU A 66 -0.78 -10.69 -2.58
C GLU A 66 -0.29 -9.86 -3.78
N ILE A 67 1.01 -9.56 -3.84
CA ILE A 67 1.60 -8.87 -5.00
C ILE A 67 1.54 -9.74 -6.25
N LYS A 68 1.87 -11.03 -6.12
CA LYS A 68 1.81 -11.96 -7.26
C LYS A 68 0.37 -12.17 -7.75
N HIS A 69 -0.57 -12.20 -6.82
CA HIS A 69 -2.01 -12.28 -7.10
C HIS A 69 -2.47 -11.03 -7.87
N GLU A 70 -2.13 -9.83 -7.39
CA GLU A 70 -2.43 -8.56 -8.08
C GLU A 70 -1.86 -8.51 -9.50
N VAL A 71 -0.62 -8.98 -9.72
CA VAL A 71 -0.05 -9.09 -11.07
C VAL A 71 -0.87 -10.02 -11.96
N THR A 72 -1.29 -11.18 -11.45
CA THR A 72 -2.10 -12.15 -12.19
C THR A 72 -3.48 -11.57 -12.53
N ASP A 73 -4.15 -10.93 -11.57
CA ASP A 73 -5.46 -10.32 -11.74
C ASP A 73 -5.45 -9.23 -12.80
N LEU A 74 -4.49 -8.30 -12.71
CA LEU A 74 -4.35 -7.23 -13.68
C LEU A 74 -4.00 -7.79 -15.06
N ALA A 75 -3.15 -8.81 -15.15
CA ALA A 75 -2.84 -9.46 -16.41
C ALA A 75 -4.07 -10.11 -17.05
N ALA A 76 -4.98 -10.69 -16.26
CA ALA A 76 -6.25 -11.20 -16.75
C ALA A 76 -7.20 -10.08 -17.20
N ILE A 77 -7.31 -9.00 -16.44
CA ILE A 77 -8.14 -7.83 -16.77
C ILE A 77 -7.72 -7.19 -18.09
N PHE A 78 -6.42 -7.10 -18.35
CA PHE A 78 -5.85 -6.50 -19.54
C PHE A 78 -5.55 -7.50 -20.67
N ASP A 79 -5.98 -8.75 -20.55
CA ASP A 79 -5.78 -9.80 -21.55
C ASP A 79 -4.30 -10.02 -21.97
N VAL A 80 -3.40 -10.01 -20.98
CA VAL A 80 -1.94 -10.23 -21.15
C VAL A 80 -1.38 -11.29 -20.20
N PRO A 81 -2.00 -12.49 -20.09
CA PRO A 81 -1.62 -13.51 -19.09
C PRO A 81 -0.15 -13.93 -19.17
N ALA A 82 0.40 -14.13 -20.37
CA ALA A 82 1.81 -14.51 -20.56
C ALA A 82 2.79 -13.47 -19.98
N ARG A 83 2.44 -12.17 -20.06
CA ARG A 83 3.25 -11.09 -19.49
C ARG A 83 3.14 -11.07 -17.97
N GLY A 84 1.95 -11.32 -17.42
CA GLY A 84 1.74 -11.47 -15.98
C GLY A 84 2.56 -12.62 -15.39
N GLU A 85 2.53 -13.79 -16.04
CA GLU A 85 3.33 -14.95 -15.64
C GLU A 85 4.83 -14.66 -15.68
N GLN A 86 5.32 -14.03 -16.74
CA GLN A 86 6.73 -13.64 -16.86
C GLN A 86 7.14 -12.70 -15.72
N LEU A 87 6.33 -11.68 -15.42
CA LEU A 87 6.62 -10.75 -14.33
C LEU A 87 6.63 -11.47 -12.96
N ASN A 88 5.72 -12.40 -12.73
CA ASN A 88 5.68 -13.20 -11.50
C ASN A 88 6.88 -14.14 -11.35
N ARG A 89 7.38 -14.71 -12.45
CA ARG A 89 8.63 -15.49 -12.46
C ARG A 89 9.82 -14.61 -12.09
N GLU A 90 9.97 -13.46 -12.76
CA GLU A 90 11.07 -12.52 -12.50
C GLU A 90 11.05 -12.00 -11.04
N LEU A 91 9.87 -11.68 -10.53
CA LEU A 91 9.70 -11.28 -9.13
C LEU A 91 10.15 -12.39 -8.17
N THR A 92 9.72 -13.64 -8.44
CA THR A 92 10.10 -14.80 -7.63
C THR A 92 11.61 -15.03 -7.64
N GLU A 93 12.25 -14.97 -8.81
CA GLU A 93 13.70 -15.10 -8.92
C GLU A 93 14.46 -14.00 -8.17
N ARG A 94 13.97 -12.75 -8.24
CA ARG A 94 14.58 -11.63 -7.52
C ARG A 94 14.51 -11.82 -6.01
N ILE A 95 13.38 -12.32 -5.50
CA ILE A 95 13.20 -12.63 -4.08
C ILE A 95 14.16 -13.75 -3.66
N GLN A 96 14.24 -14.84 -4.43
CA GLN A 96 15.15 -15.96 -4.14
C GLN A 96 16.62 -15.52 -4.16
N LYS A 97 17.02 -14.72 -5.15
CA LYS A 97 18.37 -14.14 -5.23
C LYS A 97 18.69 -13.25 -4.01
N ALA A 98 17.71 -12.49 -3.52
CA ALA A 98 17.89 -11.69 -2.30
C ALA A 98 18.02 -12.56 -1.05
N GLN A 99 17.20 -13.61 -0.92
CA GLN A 99 17.24 -14.56 0.19
C GLN A 99 18.55 -15.34 0.23
N ALA A 100 19.10 -15.73 -0.93
CA ALA A 100 20.38 -16.44 -1.02
C ALA A 100 21.58 -15.59 -0.58
N ARG A 101 21.44 -14.25 -0.54
CA ARG A 101 22.50 -13.32 -0.09
C ARG A 101 22.54 -13.12 1.42
N ILE A 102 21.60 -13.73 2.16
CA ILE A 102 21.53 -13.59 3.61
C ILE A 102 22.78 -14.22 4.24
N SER A 103 23.58 -13.43 4.94
CA SER A 103 24.71 -13.93 5.72
C SER A 103 24.20 -14.67 6.97
N ALA A 104 24.95 -15.65 7.47
CA ALA A 104 24.60 -16.36 8.70
C ALA A 104 24.52 -15.47 9.97
N LYS A 105 24.96 -14.21 9.89
CA LYS A 105 24.85 -13.25 11.00
C LYS A 105 23.52 -12.49 10.92
N PRO A 106 22.71 -12.46 11.99
CA PRO A 106 21.48 -11.68 12.03
C PRO A 106 21.77 -10.19 11.80
N LEU A 107 21.05 -9.58 10.86
CA LEU A 107 21.05 -8.13 10.70
C LEU A 107 20.17 -7.49 11.77
N LYS A 108 20.67 -6.44 12.42
CA LYS A 108 19.84 -5.55 13.25
C LYS A 108 19.21 -4.51 12.33
N VAL A 109 17.91 -4.59 12.12
CA VAL A 109 17.15 -3.71 11.22
C VAL A 109 16.24 -2.83 12.06
N VAL A 110 16.28 -1.52 11.79
CA VAL A 110 15.36 -0.55 12.38
C VAL A 110 14.53 0.06 11.25
N PHE A 111 13.21 -0.07 11.35
CA PHE A 111 12.28 0.64 10.48
C PHE A 111 11.89 1.96 11.15
N LEU A 112 12.30 3.07 10.55
CA LEU A 112 11.92 4.40 11.02
C LEU A 112 10.64 4.84 10.32
N VAL A 113 9.52 4.75 11.04
CA VAL A 113 8.23 5.29 10.60
C VAL A 113 7.99 6.60 11.32
N PHE A 114 8.12 7.71 10.61
CA PHE A 114 7.87 9.04 11.18
C PHE A 114 6.42 9.45 10.98
N LYS A 115 5.68 9.60 12.09
CA LYS A 115 4.40 10.28 12.06
C LYS A 115 4.67 11.79 12.10
N GLN A 116 4.33 12.51 11.02
CA GLN A 116 4.40 13.96 11.04
C GLN A 116 3.51 14.48 12.19
N PRO A 117 4.08 15.26 13.12
CA PRO A 117 3.30 15.86 14.19
C PRO A 117 2.22 16.79 13.62
N PRO A 118 1.01 16.81 14.19
CA PRO A 118 -0.08 17.67 13.71
C PRO A 118 0.34 19.15 13.59
N GLU A 119 1.16 19.63 14.52
CA GLU A 119 1.67 21.01 14.57
C GLU A 119 2.63 21.36 13.43
N TRP A 120 3.14 20.37 12.70
CA TRP A 120 4.02 20.58 11.54
C TRP A 120 3.27 20.61 10.22
N ARG A 121 1.98 20.28 10.19
CA ARG A 121 1.20 20.20 8.94
C ARG A 121 1.05 21.54 8.24
N SER A 122 1.12 22.64 8.98
CA SER A 122 0.99 24.02 8.48
C SER A 122 2.32 24.71 8.18
N LEU A 123 3.46 24.08 8.50
CA LEU A 123 4.77 24.71 8.38
C LEU A 123 5.25 24.76 6.92
N GLY A 124 5.86 25.87 6.53
CA GLY A 124 6.52 25.98 5.23
C GLY A 124 7.85 25.22 5.19
N GLY A 125 8.39 24.93 4.00
CA GLY A 125 9.58 24.07 3.84
C GLY A 125 10.84 24.48 4.64
N ARG A 126 11.03 25.78 4.94
CA ARG A 126 12.13 26.27 5.79
C ARG A 126 11.86 26.06 7.28
N GLU A 127 10.62 26.25 7.71
CA GLU A 127 10.20 26.05 9.11
C GLU A 127 10.17 24.58 9.46
N LEU A 128 9.69 23.73 8.53
CA LEU A 128 9.78 22.27 8.62
C LEU A 128 11.23 21.82 8.82
N ARG A 129 12.18 22.36 8.04
CA ARG A 129 13.60 22.00 8.16
C ARG A 129 14.19 22.39 9.51
N ARG A 130 13.85 23.55 10.06
CA ARG A 130 14.31 23.95 11.41
C ARG A 130 13.68 23.08 12.50
N ALA A 131 12.35 22.92 12.47
CA ALA A 131 11.63 22.06 13.40
C ALA A 131 12.15 20.61 13.39
N TRP A 132 12.65 20.16 12.23
CA TRP A 132 13.29 18.87 12.07
C TRP A 132 14.68 18.78 12.73
N LEU A 133 15.54 19.78 12.52
CA LEU A 133 16.90 19.83 13.10
C LEU A 133 16.89 20.02 14.61
N ASP A 134 15.90 20.71 15.14
CA ASP A 134 15.81 21.04 16.57
C ASP A 134 15.16 19.93 17.40
N LYS A 135 14.62 18.86 16.79
CA LYS A 135 14.03 17.75 17.56
C LYS A 135 15.14 16.85 18.13
N PRO A 136 15.16 16.63 19.46
CA PRO A 136 15.95 15.53 20.02
C PRO A 136 15.41 14.23 19.41
N HIS A 137 16.30 13.36 18.95
CA HIS A 137 15.97 12.04 18.39
C HIS A 137 15.24 11.20 19.46
N ALA A 138 13.94 11.41 19.59
CA ALA A 138 13.10 10.75 20.56
C ALA A 138 12.91 9.29 20.15
N GLY A 139 13.71 8.42 20.77
CA GLY A 139 13.36 7.05 21.08
C GLY A 139 13.05 6.16 19.89
N VAL A 140 14.07 5.40 19.47
CA VAL A 140 13.85 4.05 18.93
C VAL A 140 13.07 3.28 20.00
N LYS A 141 11.74 3.21 19.87
CA LYS A 141 10.95 2.26 20.67
C LYS A 141 11.12 0.89 20.01
N GLU A 142 12.16 0.17 20.40
CA GLU A 142 12.19 -1.29 20.27
C GLU A 142 10.96 -1.83 21.00
N ARG A 143 9.99 -2.33 20.24
CA ARG A 143 9.02 -3.31 20.73
C ARG A 143 9.30 -4.59 19.97
N TYR A 144 9.94 -5.53 20.67
CA TYR A 144 9.88 -6.95 20.37
C TYR A 144 8.54 -7.49 20.88
#